data_AF-A0A951ABW7-F1
#
_entry.id   AF-A0A951ABW7-F1
#
_cell.length_a   1.000
_cell.length_b   1.000
_cell.length_c   1.000
_cell.angle_alpha   90.00
_cell.angle_beta   90.00
_cell.angle_gamma   90.00
#
_symmetry.space_group_name_H-M   'P 1'
#
loop_
_entity.id
_entity.type
_entity.pdbx_description
1 polymer ?
#
loop_
_entity_poly.entity_id
_entity_poly.type
_entity_poly.pdbx_seq_one_letter_code
_entity_poly.pdbx_strand_id
1 'polypeptide(L)'
;MLLLVAGGPVFAQSVPSYDTNAYCKSASGDSAQLQKNCHDMEDRAKTAVRHADVPSDVMQRCSKINGKNGNYAWLQACITAEETVRDAGSAAPTRTDLSYDPADEARKARLHIGNRDAAAVDLCPPPHKLTRDGCQ
;
A
#
# COMPACT_ATOMS: atom_id res chain seq x y z
N MET A 1 -19.40 15.32 -43.71
CA MET A 1 -19.31 13.91 -43.24
C MET A 1 -17.99 13.81 -42.47
N LEU A 2 -18.03 13.91 -41.14
CA LEU A 2 -16.84 13.88 -40.29
C LEU A 2 -16.40 12.43 -40.11
N LEU A 3 -15.20 12.08 -40.57
CA LEU A 3 -14.54 10.80 -40.29
C LEU A 3 -14.02 10.84 -38.85
N LEU A 4 -14.73 10.16 -37.94
CA LEU A 4 -14.25 9.88 -36.60
C LEU A 4 -13.09 8.88 -36.70
N VAL A 5 -11.90 9.36 -36.38
CA VAL A 5 -10.66 8.58 -36.33
C VAL A 5 -10.80 7.46 -35.30
N ALA A 6 -10.38 6.27 -35.72
CA ALA A 6 -10.33 5.03 -34.97
C ALA A 6 -9.78 5.18 -33.54
N GLY A 7 -10.61 4.88 -32.55
CA GLY A 7 -10.15 4.43 -31.24
C GLY A 7 -9.70 2.98 -31.38
N GLY A 8 -8.40 2.77 -31.56
CA GLY A 8 -7.77 1.45 -31.59
C GLY A 8 -8.07 0.64 -30.32
N PRO A 9 -7.83 -0.69 -30.35
CA PRO A 9 -8.18 -1.58 -29.26
C PRO A 9 -7.57 -1.06 -27.95
N VAL A 10 -8.43 -0.80 -26.97
CA VAL A 10 -8.03 -0.61 -25.57
C VAL A 10 -7.15 -1.81 -25.23
N PHE A 11 -5.85 -1.57 -25.04
CA PHE A 11 -4.91 -2.62 -24.67
C PHE A 11 -5.43 -3.28 -23.40
N ALA A 12 -5.86 -4.53 -23.52
CA ALA A 12 -6.17 -5.37 -22.39
C ALA A 12 -4.87 -5.51 -21.59
N GLN A 13 -4.70 -4.67 -20.56
CA GLN A 13 -3.52 -4.78 -19.71
C GLN A 13 -3.58 -6.13 -19.01
N SER A 14 -2.63 -6.99 -19.35
CA SER A 14 -2.59 -8.34 -18.81
C SER A 14 -2.36 -8.31 -17.31
N VAL A 15 -3.24 -8.95 -16.54
CA VAL A 15 -3.04 -9.19 -15.11
C VAL A 15 -1.65 -9.80 -14.89
N PRO A 16 -0.83 -9.24 -13.97
CA PRO A 16 0.49 -9.77 -13.67
C PRO A 16 0.45 -11.25 -13.29
N SER A 17 1.47 -12.01 -13.69
CA SER A 17 1.62 -13.40 -13.28
C SER A 17 2.53 -13.49 -12.06
N TYR A 18 1.94 -13.62 -10.88
CA TYR A 18 2.68 -13.88 -9.64
C TYR A 18 2.90 -15.37 -9.41
N ASP A 19 4.01 -15.71 -8.74
CA ASP A 19 4.29 -17.07 -8.27
C ASP A 19 3.57 -17.33 -6.95
N THR A 20 2.31 -17.73 -7.05
CA THR A 20 1.46 -18.08 -5.90
C THR A 20 2.03 -19.24 -5.10
N ASN A 21 2.74 -20.19 -5.72
CA ASN A 21 3.35 -21.32 -5.00
C ASN A 21 4.48 -20.83 -4.09
N ALA A 22 5.39 -20.00 -4.62
CA ALA A 22 6.47 -19.44 -3.83
C ALA A 22 5.94 -18.54 -2.71
N TYR A 23 4.96 -17.69 -3.01
CA TYR A 23 4.31 -16.83 -2.01
C TYR A 23 3.64 -17.67 -0.91
N CYS A 24 2.78 -18.60 -1.27
CA CYS A 24 2.04 -19.39 -0.29
C CYS A 24 2.96 -20.28 0.54
N LYS A 25 3.99 -20.89 -0.07
CA LYS A 25 5.00 -21.64 0.69
C LYS A 25 5.72 -20.75 1.71
N SER A 26 6.08 -19.52 1.32
CA SER A 26 6.69 -18.56 2.25
C SER A 26 5.74 -18.11 3.35
N ALA A 27 4.46 -17.93 3.05
CA ALA A 27 3.46 -17.44 4.00
C ALA A 27 2.97 -18.53 4.98
N SER A 28 2.90 -19.79 4.52
CA SER A 28 2.39 -20.91 5.31
C SER A 28 3.45 -21.65 6.12
N GLY A 29 4.72 -21.52 5.75
CA GLY A 29 5.77 -22.43 6.21
C GLY A 29 5.42 -23.88 5.85
N ASP A 30 5.65 -24.80 6.79
CA ASP A 30 5.42 -26.24 6.61
C ASP A 30 3.95 -26.67 6.82
N SER A 31 3.04 -25.74 7.12
CA SER A 31 1.64 -26.06 7.37
C SER A 31 0.87 -26.25 6.07
N ALA A 32 0.56 -27.51 5.74
CA ALA A 32 -0.23 -27.86 4.55
C ALA A 32 -1.63 -27.21 4.55
N GLN A 33 -2.25 -27.04 5.72
CA GLN A 33 -3.57 -26.40 5.80
C GLN A 33 -3.49 -24.89 5.55
N LEU A 34 -2.47 -24.21 6.09
CA LEU A 34 -2.25 -22.79 5.80
C LEU A 34 -1.87 -22.59 4.33
N GLN A 35 -1.08 -23.49 3.76
CA GLN A 35 -0.70 -23.44 2.35
C GLN A 35 -1.93 -23.55 1.45
N LYS A 36 -2.82 -24.52 1.72
CA LYS A 36 -4.09 -24.66 1.00
C LYS A 36 -4.95 -23.40 1.13
N ASN A 37 -5.13 -22.88 2.34
CA ASN A 37 -5.94 -21.68 2.56
C ASN A 37 -5.36 -20.46 1.82
N CYS A 38 -4.03 -20.34 1.77
CA CYS A 38 -3.37 -19.30 0.99
C CYS A 38 -3.66 -19.44 -0.50
N HIS A 39 -3.53 -20.65 -1.06
CA HIS A 39 -3.86 -20.90 -2.46
C HIS A 39 -5.32 -20.56 -2.77
N ASP A 40 -6.26 -20.99 -1.92
CA ASP A 40 -7.68 -20.70 -2.09
C ASP A 40 -7.95 -19.19 -2.08
N MET A 41 -7.26 -18.42 -1.23
CA MET A 41 -7.37 -16.95 -1.21
C MET A 41 -6.77 -16.29 -2.44
N GLU A 42 -5.58 -16.72 -2.85
CA GLU A 42 -4.87 -16.17 -4.01
C GLU A 42 -5.61 -16.45 -5.31
N ASP A 43 -6.20 -17.64 -5.47
CA ASP A 43 -7.01 -17.98 -6.64
C ASP A 43 -8.30 -17.15 -6.72
N ARG A 44 -8.94 -16.91 -5.57
CA ARG A 44 -10.10 -15.99 -5.51
C ARG A 44 -9.70 -14.57 -5.89
N ALA A 45 -8.59 -14.08 -5.36
CA ALA A 45 -8.10 -12.74 -5.66
C ALA A 45 -7.70 -12.59 -7.13
N LYS A 46 -6.99 -13.58 -7.67
CA LYS A 46 -6.64 -13.65 -9.10
C LYS A 46 -7.87 -13.65 -9.99
N THR A 47 -8.90 -14.40 -9.61
CA THR A 47 -10.17 -14.44 -10.34
C THR A 47 -10.86 -13.08 -10.30
N ALA A 48 -10.95 -12.45 -9.12
CA ALA A 48 -11.53 -11.12 -8.97
C ALA A 48 -10.82 -10.08 -9.83
N VAL A 49 -9.48 -10.03 -9.80
CA VAL A 49 -8.69 -9.08 -10.60
C VAL A 49 -8.81 -9.35 -12.11
N ARG A 50 -8.94 -10.61 -12.53
CA ARG A 50 -9.13 -10.97 -13.95
C ARG A 50 -10.48 -10.57 -14.52
N HIS A 51 -11.51 -10.52 -13.67
CA HIS A 51 -12.87 -10.19 -14.07
C HIS A 51 -13.25 -8.73 -13.79
N ALA A 52 -12.43 -8.00 -13.04
CA ALA A 52 -12.63 -6.58 -12.79
C ALA A 52 -12.25 -5.75 -14.03
N ASP A 53 -13.07 -4.73 -14.32
CA ASP A 53 -12.74 -3.73 -15.33
C ASP A 53 -11.82 -2.67 -14.74
N VAL A 54 -10.54 -3.03 -14.59
CA VAL A 54 -9.55 -2.21 -13.91
C VAL A 54 -8.93 -1.21 -14.87
N PRO A 55 -8.97 0.09 -14.56
CA PRO A 55 -8.29 1.11 -15.35
C PRO A 55 -6.80 0.83 -15.47
N SER A 56 -6.29 1.03 -16.69
CA SER A 56 -4.93 0.65 -17.09
C SER A 56 -3.82 1.33 -16.23
N ASP A 57 -4.06 2.55 -15.77
CA ASP A 57 -3.15 3.29 -14.91
C ASP A 57 -3.12 2.72 -13.48
N VAL A 58 -4.28 2.27 -12.96
CA VAL A 58 -4.41 1.63 -11.65
C VAL A 58 -3.72 0.26 -11.66
N MET A 59 -3.97 -0.56 -12.68
CA MET A 59 -3.32 -1.86 -12.84
C MET A 59 -1.79 -1.71 -12.91
N GLN A 60 -1.29 -0.75 -13.68
CA GLN A 60 0.15 -0.47 -13.78
C GLN A 60 0.74 0.01 -12.45
N ARG A 61 0.05 0.91 -11.74
CA ARG A 61 0.51 1.42 -10.44
C ARG A 61 0.57 0.32 -9.38
N CYS A 62 -0.53 -0.41 -9.22
CA CYS A 62 -0.62 -1.48 -8.22
C CYS A 62 0.35 -2.61 -8.51
N SER A 63 0.48 -3.06 -9.77
CA SER A 63 1.47 -4.08 -10.13
C SER A 63 2.92 -3.63 -9.90
N LYS A 64 3.23 -2.35 -10.16
CA LYS A 64 4.56 -1.79 -9.90
C LYS A 64 4.89 -1.76 -8.40
N ILE A 65 3.95 -1.38 -7.55
CA ILE A 65 4.15 -1.34 -6.08
C ILE A 65 4.27 -2.76 -5.51
N ASN A 66 3.42 -3.67 -5.96
CA ASN A 66 3.47 -5.08 -5.55
C ASN A 66 4.79 -5.75 -5.97
N GLY A 67 5.38 -5.28 -7.08
CA GLY A 67 6.65 -5.75 -7.59
C GLY A 67 6.58 -7.17 -8.17
N LYS A 68 7.74 -7.71 -8.56
CA LYS A 68 7.83 -9.02 -9.22
C LYS A 68 7.50 -10.20 -8.30
N ASN A 69 7.75 -10.06 -7.00
CA ASN A 69 7.48 -11.08 -5.98
C ASN A 69 6.16 -10.82 -5.24
N GLY A 70 5.25 -10.09 -5.88
CA GLY A 70 3.95 -9.76 -5.33
C GLY A 70 3.01 -10.97 -5.24
N ASN A 71 1.80 -10.72 -4.75
CA ASN A 71 0.71 -11.70 -4.66
C ASN A 71 -0.62 -11.07 -5.10
N TYR A 72 -1.60 -11.91 -5.45
CA TYR A 72 -2.88 -11.43 -5.99
C TYR A 72 -3.76 -10.78 -4.94
N ALA A 73 -3.72 -11.23 -3.69
CA ALA A 73 -4.49 -10.61 -2.60
C ALA A 73 -4.09 -9.15 -2.39
N TRP A 74 -2.79 -8.85 -2.41
CA TRP A 74 -2.30 -7.47 -2.32
C TRP A 74 -2.68 -6.66 -3.56
N LEU A 75 -2.54 -7.24 -4.76
CA LEU A 75 -2.93 -6.57 -6.01
C LEU A 75 -4.42 -6.19 -5.98
N GLN A 76 -5.29 -7.11 -5.57
CA GLN A 76 -6.73 -6.87 -5.42
C GLN A 76 -6.99 -5.75 -4.41
N ALA A 77 -6.35 -5.80 -3.24
CA ALA A 77 -6.52 -4.78 -2.21
C ALA A 77 -6.09 -3.38 -2.69
N CYS A 78 -4.99 -3.28 -3.42
CA CYS A 78 -4.54 -2.01 -4.01
C CYS A 78 -5.56 -1.47 -5.01
N ILE A 79 -6.08 -2.32 -5.91
CA ILE A 79 -7.09 -1.92 -6.90
C ILE A 79 -8.35 -1.41 -6.20
N THR A 80 -8.85 -2.13 -5.20
CA THR A 80 -10.02 -1.71 -4.43
C THR A 80 -9.77 -0.39 -3.68
N ALA A 81 -8.57 -0.19 -3.12
CA ALA A 81 -8.23 1.07 -2.47
C ALA A 81 -8.21 2.25 -3.46
N GLU A 82 -7.66 2.05 -4.65
CA GLU A 82 -7.65 3.08 -5.71
C GLU A 82 -9.06 3.38 -6.23
N GLU A 83 -9.92 2.36 -6.38
CA GLU A 83 -11.33 2.52 -6.76
C GLU A 83 -12.12 3.30 -5.70
N THR A 84 -11.96 2.94 -4.42
CA THR A 84 -12.62 3.66 -3.32
C THR A 84 -12.18 5.12 -3.22
N VAL A 85 -10.91 5.44 -3.47
CA VAL A 85 -10.43 6.84 -3.52
C VAL A 85 -11.00 7.59 -4.73
N ARG A 86 -11.15 6.90 -5.88
CA ARG A 86 -11.77 7.49 -7.08
C ARG A 86 -13.25 7.79 -6.86
N ASP A 87 -13.98 6.85 -6.27
CA ASP A 87 -15.41 7.01 -5.96
C ASP A 87 -15.65 8.06 -4.86
N ALA A 88 -14.71 8.19 -3.92
CA ALA A 88 -14.78 9.18 -2.84
C ALA A 88 -14.40 10.60 -3.24
N GLY A 89 -13.94 10.84 -4.48
CA GLY A 89 -13.69 12.18 -5.04
C GLY A 89 -12.95 13.13 -4.10
N SER A 90 -11.61 13.07 -4.07
CA SER A 90 -10.76 14.13 -3.50
C SER A 90 -10.78 14.35 -1.98
N ALA A 91 -11.40 13.48 -1.18
CA ALA A 91 -11.19 13.50 0.26
C ALA A 91 -9.88 12.77 0.60
N ALA A 92 -8.81 13.51 0.85
CA ALA A 92 -7.66 12.96 1.56
C ALA A 92 -8.16 12.27 2.84
N PRO A 93 -7.59 11.11 3.25
CA PRO A 93 -7.95 10.50 4.52
C PRO A 93 -7.47 11.42 5.65
N THR A 94 -8.31 12.37 6.04
CA THR A 94 -8.15 13.13 7.28
C THR A 94 -8.55 12.18 8.40
N ARG A 95 -7.56 11.45 8.92
CA ARG A 95 -7.69 10.68 10.15
C ARG A 95 -7.85 11.67 11.32
N THR A 96 -9.06 12.22 11.50
CA THR A 96 -9.39 13.16 12.57
C THR A 96 -9.70 12.47 13.90
N ASP A 97 -9.75 11.14 13.92
CA ASP A 97 -9.99 10.30 15.11
C ASP A 97 -8.76 10.12 16.00
N LEU A 98 -7.55 10.37 15.49
CA LEU A 98 -6.33 10.43 16.28
C LEU A 98 -5.75 11.83 16.23
N SER A 99 -6.00 12.62 17.28
CA SER A 99 -5.19 13.81 17.54
C SER A 99 -3.76 13.35 17.77
N TYR A 100 -2.85 13.67 16.85
CA TYR A 100 -1.43 13.45 17.04
C TYR A 100 -0.96 14.31 18.21
N ASP A 101 -0.74 13.69 19.37
CA ASP A 101 -0.14 14.33 20.53
C ASP A 101 1.36 13.98 20.55
N PRO A 102 2.25 14.92 20.20
CA PRO A 102 3.69 14.68 20.17
C PRO A 102 4.24 14.25 21.54
N ALA A 103 3.61 14.68 22.64
CA ALA A 103 4.05 14.34 23.99
C ALA A 103 3.70 12.89 24.33
N ASP A 104 2.55 12.39 23.88
CA ASP A 104 2.12 11.02 24.12
C ASP A 104 2.94 10.01 23.32
N GLU A 105 3.28 10.35 22.07
CA GLU A 105 4.18 9.54 21.24
C GLU A 105 5.63 9.56 21.76
N ALA A 106 6.13 10.71 22.21
CA ALA A 106 7.45 10.80 22.87
C ALA A 106 7.50 9.97 24.17
N ARG A 107 6.39 9.91 24.91
CA ARG A 107 6.28 9.09 26.12
C ARG A 107 6.29 7.59 25.80
N LYS A 108 5.57 7.15 24.75
CA LYS A 108 5.62 5.76 24.26
C LYS A 108 7.01 5.36 23.79
N ALA A 109 7.70 6.25 23.05
CA ALA A 109 9.08 6.01 22.62
C ALA A 109 10.06 5.88 23.79
N ARG A 110 9.90 6.70 24.84
CA ARG A 110 10.72 6.62 26.07
C ARG A 110 10.53 5.32 26.85
N LEU A 111 9.35 4.70 26.77
CA LEU A 111 9.09 3.41 27.42
C LEU A 111 9.76 2.23 26.70
N HIS A 112 10.04 2.36 25.40
CA HIS A 112 10.69 1.31 24.60
C HIS A 112 12.21 1.42 24.51
N ILE A 113 12.78 2.59 24.77
CA ILE A 113 14.22 2.82 24.69
C ILE A 113 14.79 2.90 26.10
N GLY A 114 15.07 1.72 26.66
CA GLY A 114 16.02 1.61 27.75
C GLY A 114 17.35 2.21 27.30
N ASN A 115 17.66 3.39 27.84
CA ASN A 115 18.99 3.95 28.04
C ASN A 115 19.94 3.88 26.83
N ARG A 116 19.83 4.85 25.91
CA ARG A 116 21.00 5.44 25.23
C ARG A 116 20.63 6.75 24.52
N ASP A 117 21.26 7.81 25.01
CA ASP A 117 21.67 9.01 24.28
C ASP A 117 20.57 9.87 23.66
N ALA A 118 19.96 10.70 24.52
CA ALA A 118 19.03 11.78 24.21
C ALA A 118 19.69 12.98 23.49
N ALA A 119 20.57 12.74 22.52
CA ALA A 119 21.18 13.78 21.71
C ALA A 119 21.06 13.42 20.23
N ALA A 120 20.48 14.34 19.45
CA ALA A 120 20.41 14.35 17.98
C ALA A 120 19.19 13.71 17.30
N VAL A 121 17.98 13.86 17.87
CA VAL A 121 16.81 14.03 16.99
C VAL A 121 16.70 15.53 16.74
N ASP A 122 17.16 15.98 15.56
CA ASP A 122 17.09 17.38 15.15
C ASP A 122 15.62 17.73 14.88
N LEU A 123 14.95 18.24 15.90
CA LEU A 123 13.51 18.57 15.90
C LEU A 123 13.21 19.86 15.13
N CYS A 124 14.24 20.60 14.69
CA CYS A 124 14.08 21.90 14.03
C CYS A 124 14.60 21.82 12.58
N PRO A 125 13.81 22.25 11.57
CA PRO A 125 14.32 22.36 10.20
C PRO A 125 15.38 23.48 10.09
N PRO A 126 16.46 23.29 9.31
CA PRO A 126 17.48 24.32 9.13
C PRO A 126 16.88 25.63 8.59
N PRO A 127 17.34 26.83 9.03
CA PRO A 127 18.54 27.09 9.83
C PRO A 127 18.33 27.15 11.36
N HIS A 128 17.16 26.75 11.85
CA HIS A 128 16.74 26.99 13.23
C HIS A 128 17.29 25.93 14.20
N LYS A 129 17.59 26.34 15.44
CA LYS A 129 18.08 25.47 16.52
C LYS A 129 17.08 25.42 17.67
N LEU A 130 17.02 24.28 18.35
CA LEU A 130 16.17 24.10 19.52
C LEU A 130 16.71 24.91 20.72
N THR A 131 15.96 25.90 21.17
CA THR A 131 16.21 26.64 22.42
C THR A 131 15.13 26.29 23.46
N ARG A 132 15.28 26.83 24.69
CA ARG A 132 14.31 26.63 25.78
C ARG A 132 12.88 27.07 25.43
N ASP A 133 12.75 28.01 24.48
CA ASP A 133 11.47 28.58 24.05
C ASP A 133 10.97 27.99 22.71
N GLY A 134 11.66 27.00 22.13
CA GLY A 134 11.31 26.35 20.86
C GLY A 134 12.39 26.48 19.78
N CYS A 135 12.07 26.15 18.53
CA CYS A 135 12.98 26.32 17.39
C CYS A 135 13.15 27.82 17.05
N GLN A 136 14.38 28.34 17.08
CA GLN A 136 14.74 29.73 16.73
C GLN A 136 15.83 29.80 15.68
#